data_AF-A0A535L523-F1
#
_entry.id   AF-A0A535L523-F1
#
_cell.length_a   1.000
_cell.length_b   1.000
_cell.length_c   1.000
_cell.angle_alpha   90.00
_cell.angle_beta   90.00
_cell.angle_gamma   90.00
#
_symmetry.space_group_name_H-M   'P 1'
#
loop_
_entity.id
_entity.type
_entity.pdbx_description
1 polymer ?
#
loop_
_entity_poly.entity_id
_entity_poly.type
_entity_poly.pdbx_seq_one_letter_code
_entity_poly.pdbx_strand_id
1 'polypeptide(L)' 'RSKDEERSWTEERDPLRTFAATLLASGGADSTVFDRIEEELRTEIQEGVSFALEAPYPEPDEVTTDVYA' A
#
# COMPACT_ATOMS: atom_id res chain seq x y z
N ARG A 1 -5.65 -21.25 -0.54
CA ARG A 1 -6.89 -21.25 0.27
C ARG A 1 -8.06 -21.22 -0.70
N SER A 2 -9.32 -21.33 -0.27
CA SER A 2 -10.43 -21.12 -1.23
C SER A 2 -10.57 -19.62 -1.51
N LYS A 3 -11.04 -19.26 -2.71
CA LYS A 3 -11.34 -17.86 -3.05
C LYS A 3 -12.40 -17.25 -2.12
N ASP A 4 -13.29 -18.09 -1.59
CA ASP A 4 -14.34 -17.67 -0.66
C ASP A 4 -13.77 -17.31 0.71
N GLU A 5 -12.75 -18.04 1.18
CA GLU A 5 -12.03 -17.72 2.42
C GLU A 5 -11.26 -16.40 2.27
N GLU A 6 -10.51 -16.23 1.18
CA GLU A 6 -9.77 -14.97 0.93
C GLU A 6 -10.70 -13.76 0.83
N ARG A 7 -11.88 -13.94 0.24
CA ARG A 7 -12.89 -12.89 0.17
C ARG A 7 -13.45 -12.54 1.54
N SER A 8 -13.84 -13.52 2.36
CA SER A 8 -14.38 -13.23 3.71
C SER A 8 -13.35 -12.53 4.60
N TRP A 9 -12.08 -12.92 4.51
CA TRP A 9 -11.01 -12.23 5.23
C TRP A 9 -10.81 -10.78 4.75
N THR A 10 -10.83 -10.55 3.45
CA THR A 10 -10.63 -9.20 2.89
C THR A 10 -11.84 -8.29 3.09
N GLU A 11 -13.05 -8.84 3.05
CA GLU A 11 -14.27 -8.03 3.13
C GLU A 11 -14.73 -7.80 4.58
N GLU A 12 -14.67 -8.83 5.42
CA GLU A 12 -15.24 -8.81 6.77
C GLU A 12 -14.19 -8.57 7.87
N ARG A 13 -12.90 -8.84 7.59
CA ARG A 13 -11.82 -8.80 8.60
C ARG A 13 -10.66 -7.90 8.24
N ASP A 14 -10.87 -6.99 7.29
CA ASP A 14 -9.86 -5.99 6.97
C ASP A 14 -9.63 -5.06 8.18
N PRO A 15 -8.41 -5.01 8.72
CA PRO A 15 -8.07 -4.15 9.85
C PRO A 15 -8.22 -2.66 9.52
N LEU A 16 -7.97 -2.26 8.27
CA LEU A 16 -8.10 -0.86 7.84
C LEU A 16 -9.57 -0.44 7.86
N ARG A 17 -10.46 -1.26 7.30
CA ARG A 17 -11.91 -0.99 7.32
C ARG A 17 -12.46 -0.97 8.73
N THR A 18 -12.03 -1.92 9.56
CA THR A 18 -12.47 -2.02 10.96
C THR A 18 -12.05 -0.78 11.76
N PHE A 19 -10.82 -0.32 11.56
CA PHE A 19 -10.30 0.87 12.24
C PHE A 19 -10.94 2.16 11.72
N ALA A 20 -11.12 2.29 10.40
CA ALA A 20 -11.81 3.44 9.79
C ALA A 20 -13.24 3.57 10.33
N ALA A 21 -13.99 2.47 10.41
CA ALA A 21 -15.32 2.46 11.00
C ALA A 21 -15.32 2.92 12.49
N THR A 22 -14.29 2.52 13.25
CA THR A 22 -14.13 2.93 14.66
C THR A 22 -13.85 4.43 14.78
N LEU A 23 -13.01 4.98 13.89
CA LEU A 23 -12.69 6.41 13.86
C LEU A 23 -13.89 7.27 13.46
N LEU A 24 -14.67 6.83 12.48
CA LEU A 24 -15.90 7.50 12.07
C LEU A 24 -16.93 7.49 13.20
N ALA A 25 -17.13 6.34 13.86
CA ALA A 25 -18.09 6.19 14.95
C ALA A 25 -17.73 7.01 16.20
N SER A 26 -16.43 7.21 16.45
CA SER A 26 -15.94 8.03 17.57
C SER A 26 -15.81 9.52 17.24
N GLY A 27 -16.09 9.92 15.99
CA GLY A 27 -15.91 11.30 15.52
C GLY A 27 -14.44 11.74 15.41
N GLY A 28 -13.50 10.78 15.43
CA GLY A 28 -12.07 11.04 15.32
C GLY A 28 -11.59 11.33 13.88
N ALA A 29 -12.41 11.03 12.88
CA ALA A 29 -12.18 11.37 11.48
C ALA A 29 -13.52 11.53 10.73
N ASP A 30 -13.49 12.26 9.62
CA ASP A 30 -14.60 12.37 8.67
C ASP A 30 -14.35 11.44 7.47
N SER A 31 -15.41 10.99 6.79
CA SER A 31 -15.27 10.13 5.59
C SER A 31 -14.41 10.78 4.51
N THR A 32 -14.51 12.10 4.36
CA THR A 32 -13.73 12.87 3.37
C THR A 32 -12.22 12.82 3.59
N VAL A 33 -11.76 12.55 4.83
CA VAL A 33 -10.33 12.40 5.13
C VAL A 33 -9.79 11.11 4.52
N PHE A 34 -10.55 10.02 4.58
CA PHE A 34 -10.13 8.74 4.00
C PHE A 34 -10.09 8.81 2.47
N ASP A 35 -11.07 9.46 1.84
CA ASP A 35 -11.08 9.67 0.39
C ASP A 35 -9.84 10.45 -0.07
N ARG A 36 -9.46 11.50 0.66
CA ARG A 36 -8.26 12.28 0.36
C ARG A 36 -6.99 11.45 0.50
N ILE A 37 -6.88 10.66 1.57
CA ILE A 37 -5.73 9.77 1.79
C ILE A 37 -5.61 8.76 0.64
N GLU A 38 -6.73 8.19 0.17
CA GLU A 38 -6.72 7.23 -0.93
C GLU A 38 -6.26 7.87 -2.25
N GLU A 39 -6.68 9.11 -2.53
CA GLU A 39 -6.23 9.87 -3.71
C GLU A 39 -4.74 10.23 -3.66
N GLU A 40 -4.27 10.72 -2.50
CA GLU A 40 -2.85 11.04 -2.28
C GLU A 40 -1.99 9.78 -2.42
N LEU A 41 -2.38 8.68 -1.78
CA LEU A 41 -1.68 7.40 -1.83
C LEU A 41 -1.61 6.85 -3.25
N ARG A 42 -2.70 6.96 -4.02
CA ARG A 42 -2.72 6.48 -5.40
C ARG A 42 -1.72 7.23 -6.27
N THR A 43 -1.62 8.54 -6.07
CA THR A 43 -0.63 9.38 -6.75
C THR A 43 0.79 8.96 -6.37
N GLU A 44 1.08 8.83 -5.07
CA GLU A 44 2.40 8.45 -4.57
C GLU A 44 2.84 7.06 -5.07
N ILE A 45 1.93 6.08 -5.05
CA ILE A 45 2.20 4.74 -5.58
C ILE A 45 2.50 4.81 -7.07
N GLN A 46 1.73 5.58 -7.83
CA GLN A 46 1.95 5.71 -9.28
C GLN A 46 3.33 6.33 -9.57
N GLU A 47 3.71 7.38 -8.86
CA GLU A 47 5.03 8.00 -8.98
C GLU A 47 6.16 7.02 -8.61
N GLY A 48 6.00 6.27 -7.53
CA GLY A 48 6.97 5.25 -7.11
C GLY A 48 7.12 4.11 -8.12
N VAL A 49 6.01 3.66 -8.73
CA VAL A 49 6.04 2.65 -9.79
C VAL A 49 6.73 3.19 -11.05
N SER A 50 6.40 4.42 -11.46
CA SER A 50 7.08 5.07 -12.59
C SER A 50 8.58 5.18 -12.35
N PHE A 51 8.99 5.65 -11.18
CA PHE A 51 10.41 5.72 -10.81
C PHE A 51 11.10 4.36 -10.88
N ALA A 52 10.48 3.31 -10.34
CA ALA A 52 11.06 1.96 -10.37
C ALA A 52 11.17 1.37 -11.78
N LEU A 53 10.24 1.70 -12.68
CA LEU A 53 10.26 1.25 -14.07
C LEU A 53 11.24 2.05 -14.95
N GLU A 54 11.45 3.32 -14.64
CA GLU A 54 12.40 4.20 -15.32
C GLU A 54 13.83 4.04 -14.80
N ALA A 55 14.00 3.43 -13.63
CA ALA A 55 15.31 3.17 -13.06
C ALA A 55 16.16 2.31 -14.01
N PRO A 56 17.38 2.75 -14.35
CA PRO A 56 18.29 1.94 -15.14
C PRO A 56 18.67 0.68 -14.40
N TYR A 57 19.00 -0.38 -15.15
CA TYR A 57 19.62 -1.56 -14.57
C TYR A 57 20.97 -1.20 -13.95
N PRO A 58 21.38 -1.90 -12.87
CA PRO A 58 22.70 -1.73 -12.28
C PRO A 58 23.79 -2.06 -13.31
N GLU A 59 24.95 -1.40 -13.17
CA GLU A 59 26.10 -1.67 -14.03
C GLU A 59 26.62 -3.10 -13.81
N PRO A 60 27.14 -3.80 -14.84
CA PRO A 60 27.63 -5.17 -14.69
C PRO A 60 28.71 -5.36 -13.62
N ASP A 61 29.50 -4.31 -13.35
CA ASP A 61 30.57 -4.34 -12.35
C ASP A 61 30.03 -4.35 -10.90
N GLU A 62 28.76 -3.97 -10.70
CA GLU A 62 28.10 -4.01 -9.38
C GLU A 62 27.76 -5.42 -8.92
N VAL A 63 27.94 -6.44 -9.77
CA VAL A 63 27.59 -7.84 -9.45
C VAL A 63 28.38 -8.42 -8.26
N THR A 64 29.55 -7.86 -7.97
CA THR A 64 30.41 -8.29 -6.85
C THR A 64 30.41 -7.33 -5.67
N THR A 65 29.59 -6.27 -5.73
CA THR A 65 29.38 -5.35 -4.62
C THR A 65 28.54 -6.04 -3.52
N ASP A 66 28.72 -5.63 -2.26
CA ASP A 66 28.00 -6.15 -1.08
C ASP A 66 28.19 -7.64 -0.75
N VAL A 67 29.29 -8.25 -1.21
CA VAL A 67 29.62 -9.68 -0.92
C VAL A 67 30.08 -9.91 0.53
N TYR A 68 30.72 -8.92 1.15
CA TYR A 68 31.12 -8.94 2.55
C TYR A 68 30.61 -7.67 3.26
N ALA A 69 30.17 -7.83 4.51
CA ALA A 69 29.56 -6.79 5.35
C ALA A 69 30.57 -5.88 6.06
#